data_AF-A0A965QB93-F1
#
_entry.id   AF-A0A965QB93-F1
#
_cell.length_a   1.000
_cell.length_b   1.000
_cell.length_c   1.000
_cell.angle_alpha   90.00
_cell.angle_beta   90.00
_cell.angle_gamma   90.00
#
_symmetry.space_group_name_H-M   'P 1'
#
loop_
_entity.id
_entity.type
_entity.pdbx_description
1 polymer ?
#
loop_
_entity_poly.entity_id
_entity_poly.type
_entity_poly.pdbx_seq_one_letter_code
_entity_poly.pdbx_strand_id
1 'polypeptide(L)'
;MPHALLGDDAESGVRVGDIAIENTNRDGHLDAERCDDQAGYNRAHAKHGADGCVTPVWHNVDEQLQRILIVPTLTEPTGTRRHTRAGFSMVELLITLVLVAILGSAASSMLKSQLRGFSRVNDRQEARSVARTALRTLETELAMVDATSGGTNGVIAASSDSISVRVPYASGVFCASGTMMQLPVDSAVLATAVFGGFAIKDTSATGAYTYTNSANSPSAGTSSNCTGVGLTAPSGGSYLAVSSASGSAGAPMFLYQIVTYRLGNSALFAGLKGLYRKVGSGTAQEIAAPFGTSATFRYYTAMSDTALTTTPSVSTIRGVQLKAAAYSPHRTAGRATPELVTVTSAFFFRNRTD
;
A
#
# COMPACT_ATOMS: atom_id res chain seq x y z
N MET A 1 16.50 -23.38 -57.85
CA MET A 1 17.90 -23.72 -58.23
C MET A 1 18.37 -22.74 -59.30
N PRO A 2 19.64 -22.31 -59.31
CA PRO A 2 20.57 -22.04 -58.19
C PRO A 2 20.54 -20.51 -57.89
N HIS A 3 21.60 -19.69 -57.80
CA HIS A 3 22.71 -19.62 -56.79
C HIS A 3 22.38 -18.42 -55.84
N ALA A 4 22.85 -18.24 -54.60
CA ALA A 4 24.08 -18.59 -53.85
C ALA A 4 25.25 -17.57 -53.96
N LEU A 5 25.27 -16.60 -53.03
CA LEU A 5 26.41 -15.89 -52.39
C LEU A 5 25.82 -15.38 -51.03
N LEU A 6 26.23 -15.76 -49.82
CA LEU A 6 27.54 -15.80 -49.14
C LEU A 6 28.25 -14.44 -49.08
N GLY A 7 28.50 -13.98 -47.85
CA GLY A 7 29.11 -12.69 -47.50
C GLY A 7 29.18 -12.58 -45.98
N ASP A 8 30.31 -13.01 -45.41
CA ASP A 8 30.60 -13.05 -43.98
C ASP A 8 31.16 -11.70 -43.44
N ASP A 9 31.39 -11.69 -42.12
CA ASP A 9 32.34 -10.84 -41.37
C ASP A 9 32.09 -9.33 -41.21
N ALA A 10 31.68 -8.97 -39.99
CA ALA A 10 32.11 -7.74 -39.32
C ALA A 10 32.03 -7.89 -37.78
N GLU A 11 32.97 -8.62 -37.16
CA GLU A 11 33.19 -8.51 -35.72
C GLU A 11 33.64 -7.08 -35.37
N SER A 12 32.91 -6.41 -34.48
CA SER A 12 33.34 -5.14 -33.88
C SER A 12 33.57 -5.33 -32.38
N GLY A 13 34.81 -5.66 -32.02
CA GLY A 13 35.23 -5.78 -30.63
C GLY A 13 35.32 -4.41 -29.95
N VAL A 14 34.29 -4.04 -29.19
CA VAL A 14 34.35 -2.88 -28.29
C VAL A 14 35.16 -3.25 -27.05
N ARG A 15 36.32 -2.62 -26.91
CA ARG A 15 37.19 -2.78 -25.74
C ARG A 15 36.53 -2.18 -24.50
N VAL A 16 36.37 -2.99 -23.46
CA VAL A 16 36.10 -2.48 -22.10
C VAL A 16 37.36 -1.75 -21.65
N GLY A 17 37.29 -0.42 -21.56
CA GLY A 17 38.34 0.40 -20.99
C GLY A 17 38.07 0.62 -19.50
N ASP A 18 39.06 0.32 -18.67
CA ASP A 18 38.99 0.54 -17.23
C ASP A 18 38.78 2.04 -16.92
N ILE A 19 37.70 2.35 -16.20
CA ILE A 19 37.50 3.65 -15.57
C ILE A 19 37.73 3.47 -14.07
N ALA A 20 38.86 3.98 -13.59
CA ALA A 20 39.16 4.04 -12.16
C ALA A 20 38.15 4.96 -11.46
N ILE A 21 37.45 4.42 -10.45
CA ILE A 21 36.59 5.23 -9.58
C ILE A 21 37.47 5.76 -8.44
N GLU A 22 37.87 7.03 -8.56
CA GLU A 22 38.58 7.74 -7.49
C GLU A 22 37.59 8.10 -6.37
N ASN A 23 37.67 7.37 -5.26
CA ASN A 23 36.72 7.46 -4.16
C ASN A 23 37.12 8.59 -3.19
N THR A 24 36.67 9.81 -3.46
CA THR A 24 36.83 10.94 -2.52
C THR A 24 35.69 11.01 -1.52
N ASN A 25 35.97 10.57 -0.28
CA ASN A 25 35.15 10.82 0.89
C ASN A 25 34.72 12.30 0.99
N ARG A 26 33.42 12.55 1.22
CA ARG A 26 32.97 13.79 1.85
C ARG A 26 31.72 13.54 2.68
N ASP A 27 31.87 13.66 3.99
CA ASP A 27 30.83 13.46 4.98
C ASP A 27 29.69 14.49 4.84
N GLY A 28 28.44 14.05 5.06
CA GLY A 28 27.27 14.87 4.74
C GLY A 28 25.91 14.33 5.22
N HIS A 29 25.87 13.73 6.42
CA HIS A 29 24.71 13.66 7.33
C HIS A 29 23.29 13.61 6.68
N LEU A 30 22.73 12.41 6.52
CA LEU A 30 21.29 12.21 6.26
C LEU A 30 20.71 11.08 7.12
N ASP A 31 19.43 11.24 7.46
CA ASP A 31 18.73 10.50 8.50
C ASP A 31 18.46 9.04 8.14
N ALA A 32 18.73 8.15 9.11
CA ALA A 32 18.41 6.73 9.02
C ALA A 32 17.19 6.39 9.90
N GLU A 33 15.98 6.56 9.36
CA GLU A 33 14.77 5.94 9.91
C GLU A 33 14.12 5.00 8.89
N ARG A 34 13.56 3.90 9.42
CA ARG A 34 12.65 2.94 8.79
C ARG A 34 13.24 1.69 8.10
N CYS A 35 13.55 0.69 8.93
CA CYS A 35 13.32 -0.72 8.59
C CYS A 35 12.09 -1.20 9.39
N ASP A 36 10.99 -1.53 8.71
CA ASP A 36 9.76 -2.05 9.34
C ASP A 36 9.86 -3.59 9.56
N ASP A 37 9.31 -4.08 10.68
CA ASP A 37 9.35 -5.49 11.08
C ASP A 37 8.59 -6.45 10.14
N GLN A 38 9.26 -7.51 9.69
CA GLN A 38 8.61 -8.74 9.20
C GLN A 38 9.22 -10.00 9.83
N ALA A 39 8.81 -10.30 11.07
CA ALA A 39 9.06 -11.58 11.72
C ALA A 39 7.77 -12.44 11.72
N GLY A 40 7.65 -13.36 10.75
CA GLY A 40 6.38 -14.03 10.43
C GLY A 40 6.48 -15.45 9.85
N TYR A 41 7.18 -16.34 10.56
CA TYR A 41 6.94 -17.80 10.54
C TYR A 41 6.96 -18.56 9.19
N ASN A 42 8.13 -19.07 8.78
CA ASN A 42 8.26 -20.42 8.20
C ASN A 42 9.71 -20.92 8.28
N ARG A 43 9.90 -22.20 8.63
CA ARG A 43 11.23 -22.77 8.95
C ARG A 43 11.44 -24.13 8.27
N ALA A 44 12.09 -24.14 7.11
CA ALA A 44 12.75 -25.34 6.56
C ALA A 44 13.76 -24.99 5.44
N HIS A 45 15.02 -25.42 5.63
CA HIS A 45 16.08 -25.66 4.63
C HIS A 45 16.61 -24.54 3.70
N ALA A 46 17.89 -24.19 3.96
CA ALA A 46 19.05 -24.30 3.04
C ALA A 46 19.81 -23.03 2.60
N LYS A 47 21.03 -22.90 3.17
CA LYS A 47 22.33 -22.55 2.56
C LYS A 47 22.55 -21.18 1.88
N HIS A 48 23.39 -20.38 2.56
CA HIS A 48 24.49 -19.55 2.07
C HIS A 48 24.34 -18.76 0.75
N GLY A 49 24.24 -17.44 0.90
CA GLY A 49 24.78 -16.43 -0.01
C GLY A 49 25.10 -15.20 0.84
N ALA A 50 26.33 -14.69 0.76
CA ALA A 50 26.73 -13.50 1.51
C ALA A 50 26.30 -12.25 0.75
N ASP A 51 25.65 -11.30 1.43
CA ASP A 51 25.84 -9.87 1.22
C ASP A 51 25.27 -9.08 2.41
N GLY A 52 25.81 -7.88 2.64
CA GLY A 52 25.75 -7.21 3.93
C GLY A 52 24.41 -6.55 4.27
N CYS A 53 23.65 -7.16 5.18
CA CYS A 53 22.68 -6.43 5.99
C CYS A 53 23.27 -6.27 7.39
N VAL A 54 23.62 -5.03 7.78
CA VAL A 54 24.08 -4.73 9.15
C VAL A 54 22.91 -5.01 10.09
N THR A 55 23.01 -6.09 10.85
CA THR A 55 22.06 -6.36 11.94
C THR A 55 22.12 -5.21 12.92
N PRO A 56 21.00 -4.59 13.33
CA PRO A 56 21.03 -3.61 14.40
C PRO A 56 21.61 -4.28 15.64
N VAL A 57 22.72 -3.72 16.14
CA VAL A 57 23.29 -4.14 17.42
C VAL A 57 22.28 -3.77 18.49
N TRP A 58 21.62 -4.78 19.06
CA TRP A 58 20.74 -4.62 20.21
C TRP A 58 21.57 -4.28 21.46
N HIS A 59 22.07 -3.05 21.52
CA HIS A 59 22.70 -2.53 22.72
C HIS A 59 21.64 -2.27 23.80
N ASN A 60 21.72 -3.08 24.84
CA ASN A 60 21.35 -2.74 26.23
C ASN A 60 19.93 -2.21 26.47
N VAL A 61 18.93 -3.06 26.22
CA VAL A 61 17.62 -2.94 26.92
C VAL A 61 17.54 -3.83 28.17
N ASP A 62 18.46 -4.80 28.33
CA ASP A 62 18.51 -5.70 29.49
C ASP A 62 18.90 -5.01 30.82
N GLU A 63 19.53 -3.82 30.77
CA GLU A 63 20.11 -3.20 31.98
C GLU A 63 19.09 -2.41 32.83
N GLN A 64 17.90 -2.12 32.31
CA GLN A 64 16.84 -1.42 33.06
C GLN A 64 15.86 -2.38 33.76
N LEU A 65 15.69 -3.61 33.27
CA LEU A 65 14.80 -4.60 33.91
C LEU A 65 15.43 -5.30 35.13
N GLN A 66 16.74 -5.19 35.33
CA GLN A 66 17.41 -5.76 36.52
C GLN A 66 17.25 -4.92 37.80
N ARG A 67 16.66 -3.71 37.75
CA ARG A 67 16.61 -2.80 38.92
C ARG A 67 15.30 -2.81 39.74
N ILE A 68 14.29 -3.60 39.35
CA ILE A 68 13.05 -3.78 40.16
C ILE A 68 12.77 -5.26 40.42
N LEU A 69 13.81 -5.99 40.82
CA LEU A 69 13.70 -7.23 41.57
C LEU A 69 14.46 -7.06 42.89
N ILE A 70 13.87 -6.27 43.79
CA ILE A 70 14.18 -6.38 45.23
C ILE A 70 13.65 -7.74 45.67
N VAL A 71 14.46 -8.78 45.49
CA VAL A 71 14.28 -10.05 46.18
C VAL A 71 14.55 -9.75 47.65
N PRO A 72 13.57 -9.82 48.56
CA PRO A 72 13.85 -9.68 49.97
C PRO A 72 14.72 -10.87 50.39
N THR A 73 15.99 -10.62 50.68
CA THR A 73 16.90 -11.60 51.25
C THR A 73 16.37 -11.98 52.63
N LEU A 74 15.63 -13.09 52.70
CA LEU A 74 15.17 -13.66 53.96
C LEU A 74 16.39 -14.18 54.71
N THR A 75 16.90 -13.38 55.64
CA THR A 75 17.89 -13.81 56.62
C THR A 75 17.28 -14.89 57.50
N GLU A 76 17.66 -16.15 57.27
CA GLU A 76 17.26 -17.27 58.10
C GLU A 76 17.75 -17.09 59.55
N PRO A 77 16.86 -17.07 60.55
CA PRO A 77 17.27 -17.33 61.92
C PRO A 77 17.54 -18.82 62.07
N THR A 78 18.80 -19.20 62.30
CA THR A 78 19.25 -20.56 62.63
C THR A 78 18.75 -21.02 64.00
N GLY A 79 17.44 -21.24 64.11
CA GLY A 79 16.77 -21.78 65.28
C GLY A 79 16.33 -23.22 65.05
N THR A 80 17.18 -24.19 65.42
CA THR A 80 16.85 -25.63 65.34
C THR A 80 15.81 -26.03 66.40
N ARG A 81 14.56 -25.61 66.21
CA ARG A 81 13.41 -26.17 66.93
C ARG A 81 13.20 -27.60 66.46
N ARG A 82 13.33 -28.56 67.39
CA ARG A 82 12.93 -29.95 67.14
C ARG A 82 11.45 -29.99 66.76
N HIS A 83 11.15 -30.22 65.49
CA HIS A 83 9.80 -30.51 65.05
C HIS A 83 9.35 -31.85 65.65
N THR A 84 8.58 -31.78 66.73
CA THR A 84 7.66 -32.84 67.10
C THR A 84 6.75 -33.09 65.90
N ARG A 85 6.75 -34.33 65.40
CA ARG A 85 5.93 -34.74 64.25
C ARG A 85 4.45 -34.79 64.67
N ALA A 86 3.80 -33.64 64.70
CA ALA A 86 2.34 -33.58 64.73
C ALA A 86 1.83 -34.17 63.41
N GLY A 87 1.09 -35.27 63.49
CA GLY A 87 0.44 -35.85 62.33
C GLY A 87 -0.64 -34.90 61.81
N PHE A 88 -0.67 -34.68 60.49
CA PHE A 88 -1.69 -33.85 59.85
C PHE A 88 -3.08 -34.42 60.14
N SER A 89 -4.00 -33.61 60.70
CA SER A 89 -5.35 -34.09 60.92
C SER A 89 -6.13 -34.14 59.60
N MET A 90 -7.05 -35.10 59.42
CA MET A 90 -7.87 -35.15 58.20
C MET A 90 -8.67 -33.85 57.97
N VAL A 91 -9.07 -33.18 59.05
CA VAL A 91 -9.82 -31.91 59.02
C VAL A 91 -8.99 -30.80 58.35
N GLU A 92 -7.69 -30.75 58.63
CA GLU A 92 -6.76 -29.75 58.11
C GLU A 92 -6.49 -29.94 56.61
N LEU A 93 -6.43 -31.20 56.15
CA LEU A 93 -6.41 -31.54 54.72
C LEU A 93 -7.72 -31.17 54.00
N LEU A 94 -8.87 -31.35 54.66
CA LEU A 94 -10.17 -30.99 54.09
C LEU A 94 -10.29 -29.47 53.94
N ILE A 95 -9.92 -28.69 54.96
CA ILE A 95 -9.93 -27.22 54.92
C ILE A 95 -9.01 -26.68 53.81
N THR A 96 -7.77 -27.19 53.72
CA THR A 96 -6.82 -26.75 52.68
C THR A 96 -7.32 -27.07 51.27
N LEU A 97 -7.91 -28.25 51.03
CA LEU A 97 -8.51 -28.61 49.73
C LEU A 97 -9.66 -27.66 49.35
N VAL A 98 -10.55 -27.32 50.29
CA VAL A 98 -11.66 -26.37 50.05
C VAL A 98 -11.13 -24.97 49.72
N LEU A 99 -10.13 -24.47 50.45
CA LEU A 99 -9.53 -23.17 50.18
C LEU A 99 -8.85 -23.12 48.80
N VAL A 100 -8.09 -24.16 48.43
CA VAL A 100 -7.46 -24.28 47.10
C VAL A 100 -8.52 -24.34 46.00
N ALA A 101 -9.63 -25.05 46.20
CA ALA A 101 -10.73 -25.10 45.23
C ALA A 101 -11.37 -23.72 45.00
N ILE A 102 -11.63 -22.96 46.08
CA ILE A 102 -12.19 -21.60 46.00
C ILE A 102 -11.21 -20.67 45.25
N LEU A 103 -9.94 -20.62 45.66
CA LEU A 103 -8.92 -19.77 45.03
C LEU A 103 -8.67 -20.15 43.57
N GLY A 104 -8.62 -21.44 43.25
CA GLY A 104 -8.49 -21.95 41.89
C GLY A 104 -9.68 -21.57 40.99
N SER A 105 -10.90 -21.58 41.53
CA SER A 105 -12.10 -21.13 40.81
C SER A 105 -12.05 -19.62 40.50
N ALA A 106 -11.61 -18.81 41.46
CA ALA A 106 -11.46 -17.36 41.31
C ALA A 106 -10.40 -17.02 40.24
N ALA A 107 -9.19 -17.59 40.35
CA ALA A 107 -8.11 -17.42 39.39
C ALA A 107 -8.52 -17.84 37.97
N SER A 108 -9.22 -18.98 37.84
CA SER A 108 -9.75 -19.47 36.56
C SER A 108 -10.77 -18.51 35.93
N SER A 109 -11.61 -17.84 36.74
CA SER A 109 -12.57 -16.85 36.25
C SER A 109 -11.90 -15.57 35.75
N MET A 110 -10.88 -15.11 36.46
CA MET A 110 -10.07 -13.94 36.09
C MET A 110 -9.33 -14.18 34.77
N LEU A 111 -8.67 -15.32 34.62
CA LEU A 111 -7.98 -15.70 33.40
C LEU A 111 -8.92 -15.77 32.19
N LYS A 112 -10.12 -16.35 32.35
CA LYS A 112 -11.16 -16.35 31.30
C LYS A 112 -11.60 -14.95 30.89
N SER A 113 -11.65 -14.00 31.84
CA SER A 113 -11.95 -12.59 31.55
C SER A 113 -10.83 -11.92 30.76
N GLN A 114 -9.58 -12.09 31.19
CA GLN A 114 -8.39 -11.55 30.51
C GLN A 114 -8.26 -12.07 29.07
N LEU A 115 -8.41 -13.39 28.86
CA LEU A 115 -8.35 -14.00 27.52
C LEU A 115 -9.43 -13.43 26.58
N ARG A 116 -10.67 -13.28 27.06
CA ARG A 116 -11.77 -12.64 26.30
C ARG A 116 -11.49 -11.17 26.00
N GLY A 117 -10.83 -10.45 26.91
CA GLY A 117 -10.38 -9.08 26.71
C GLY A 117 -9.33 -8.99 25.61
N PHE A 118 -8.30 -9.84 25.67
CA PHE A 118 -7.23 -9.91 24.69
C PHE A 118 -7.75 -10.20 23.27
N SER A 119 -8.61 -11.20 23.09
CA SER A 119 -9.19 -11.52 21.78
C SER A 119 -9.95 -10.33 21.17
N ARG A 120 -10.72 -9.57 21.97
CA ARG A 120 -11.41 -8.35 21.47
C ARG A 120 -10.45 -7.25 21.03
N VAL A 121 -9.29 -7.12 21.68
CA VAL A 121 -8.27 -6.16 21.27
C VAL A 121 -7.64 -6.61 19.94
N ASN A 122 -7.32 -7.89 19.81
CA ASN A 122 -6.81 -8.49 18.58
C ASN A 122 -7.77 -8.32 17.39
N ASP A 123 -9.04 -8.73 17.55
CA ASP A 123 -10.07 -8.63 16.51
C ASP A 123 -10.26 -7.16 16.05
N ARG A 124 -10.18 -6.19 16.96
CA ARG A 124 -10.21 -4.75 16.61
C ARG A 124 -8.95 -4.25 15.89
N GLN A 125 -7.79 -4.81 16.17
CA GLN A 125 -6.57 -4.52 15.42
C GLN A 125 -6.65 -5.09 14.00
N GLU A 126 -7.20 -6.30 13.86
CA GLU A 126 -7.43 -6.96 12.56
C GLU A 126 -8.41 -6.14 11.69
N ALA A 127 -9.56 -5.73 12.24
CA ALA A 127 -10.52 -4.84 11.57
C ALA A 127 -9.88 -3.50 11.12
N ARG A 128 -8.98 -2.93 11.94
CA ARG A 128 -8.19 -1.74 11.58
C ARG A 128 -7.18 -2.02 10.47
N SER A 129 -6.60 -3.22 10.42
CA SER A 129 -5.69 -3.65 9.36
C SER A 129 -6.41 -3.69 8.01
N VAL A 130 -7.59 -4.34 7.94
CA VAL A 130 -8.46 -4.38 6.75
C VAL A 130 -8.77 -2.97 6.24
N ALA A 131 -9.17 -2.05 7.14
CA ALA A 131 -9.40 -0.66 6.76
C ALA A 131 -8.13 0.02 6.24
N ARG A 132 -6.99 -0.11 6.93
CA ARG A 132 -5.72 0.52 6.55
C ARG A 132 -5.19 0.03 5.20
N THR A 133 -5.33 -1.26 4.89
CA THR A 133 -4.94 -1.83 3.58
C THR A 133 -5.73 -1.16 2.45
N ALA A 134 -7.05 -1.13 2.55
CA ALA A 134 -7.90 -0.44 1.57
C ALA A 134 -7.56 1.05 1.42
N LEU A 135 -7.34 1.74 2.54
CA LEU A 135 -7.04 3.18 2.54
C LEU A 135 -5.67 3.46 1.90
N ARG A 136 -4.63 2.64 2.18
CA ARG A 136 -3.30 2.76 1.57
C ARG A 136 -3.34 2.56 0.04
N THR A 137 -4.04 1.54 -0.44
CA THR A 137 -4.17 1.29 -1.89
C THR A 137 -4.85 2.46 -2.60
N LEU A 138 -5.93 3.00 -2.01
CA LEU A 138 -6.58 4.20 -2.54
C LEU A 138 -5.69 5.44 -2.46
N GLU A 139 -4.96 5.64 -1.37
CA GLU A 139 -4.07 6.79 -1.20
C GLU A 139 -2.98 6.84 -2.29
N THR A 140 -2.29 5.72 -2.51
CA THR A 140 -1.19 5.65 -3.48
C THR A 140 -1.68 5.83 -4.93
N GLU A 141 -2.78 5.18 -5.33
CA GLU A 141 -3.27 5.28 -6.71
C GLU A 141 -4.02 6.59 -7.00
N LEU A 142 -4.75 7.14 -6.02
CA LEU A 142 -5.52 8.37 -6.22
C LEU A 142 -4.67 9.65 -6.06
N ALA A 143 -3.47 9.57 -5.49
CA ALA A 143 -2.57 10.72 -5.35
C ALA A 143 -2.19 11.36 -6.70
N MET A 144 -2.10 10.56 -7.77
CA MET A 144 -1.75 11.03 -9.13
C MET A 144 -2.98 11.38 -10.00
N VAL A 145 -4.20 11.19 -9.49
CA VAL A 145 -5.42 11.61 -10.20
C VAL A 145 -5.47 13.13 -10.26
N ASP A 146 -5.98 13.62 -11.38
CA ASP A 146 -6.11 15.04 -11.71
C ASP A 146 -7.45 15.61 -11.26
N ALA A 147 -7.36 16.76 -10.59
CA ALA A 147 -8.47 17.55 -10.06
C ALA A 147 -8.80 18.79 -10.90
N THR A 148 -8.01 19.11 -11.94
CA THR A 148 -8.12 20.38 -12.66
C THR A 148 -9.55 20.68 -13.11
N SER A 149 -10.12 21.76 -12.55
CA SER A 149 -11.44 22.24 -12.90
C SER A 149 -11.44 22.95 -14.25
N GLY A 150 -12.50 22.77 -15.05
CA GLY A 150 -12.67 23.44 -16.34
C GLY A 150 -12.39 22.56 -17.57
N GLY A 151 -12.15 21.26 -17.40
CA GLY A 151 -11.89 20.33 -18.50
C GLY A 151 -12.50 18.94 -18.31
N THR A 152 -11.88 17.94 -18.93
CA THR A 152 -12.20 16.52 -18.66
C THR A 152 -11.42 16.10 -17.42
N ASN A 153 -12.09 15.88 -16.28
CA ASN A 153 -11.37 15.55 -15.04
C ASN A 153 -10.72 14.15 -15.08
N GLY A 154 -9.80 13.90 -14.14
CA GLY A 154 -9.29 12.56 -13.86
C GLY A 154 -10.37 11.57 -13.39
N VAL A 155 -11.51 12.06 -12.87
CA VAL A 155 -12.68 11.22 -12.53
C VAL A 155 -13.58 11.02 -13.75
N ILE A 156 -13.93 9.77 -14.03
CA ILE A 156 -14.80 9.34 -15.14
C ILE A 156 -16.24 9.14 -14.65
N ALA A 157 -16.39 8.45 -13.53
CA ALA A 157 -17.67 8.09 -12.94
C ALA A 157 -17.57 8.02 -11.42
N ALA A 158 -18.66 8.34 -10.73
CA ALA A 158 -18.76 8.35 -9.27
C ALA A 158 -20.15 7.86 -8.84
N SER A 159 -20.24 7.28 -7.63
CA SER A 159 -21.47 6.85 -6.96
C SER A 159 -21.17 6.60 -5.47
N SER A 160 -22.17 6.37 -4.62
CA SER A 160 -21.92 6.02 -3.20
C SER A 160 -21.05 4.77 -3.02
N ASP A 161 -21.10 3.82 -3.95
CA ASP A 161 -20.41 2.51 -3.85
C ASP A 161 -19.30 2.32 -4.89
N SER A 162 -19.02 3.27 -5.78
CA SER A 162 -17.93 3.15 -6.75
C SER A 162 -17.36 4.48 -7.24
N ILE A 163 -16.07 4.48 -7.58
CA ILE A 163 -15.38 5.56 -8.27
C ILE A 163 -14.53 4.99 -9.42
N SER A 164 -14.59 5.61 -10.59
CA SER A 164 -13.76 5.30 -11.75
C SER A 164 -12.88 6.49 -12.09
N VAL A 165 -11.57 6.27 -12.16
CA VAL A 165 -10.56 7.32 -12.35
C VAL A 165 -9.56 6.94 -13.45
N ARG A 166 -8.91 7.96 -14.00
CA ARG A 166 -7.73 7.86 -14.86
C ARG A 166 -6.49 7.92 -13.99
N VAL A 167 -5.77 6.81 -13.87
CA VAL A 167 -4.52 6.72 -13.09
C VAL A 167 -3.35 6.78 -14.08
N PRO A 168 -2.48 7.81 -14.01
CA PRO A 168 -1.25 7.85 -14.81
C PRO A 168 -0.35 6.66 -14.46
N TYR A 169 0.28 6.04 -15.46
CA TYR A 169 1.28 4.97 -15.25
C TYR A 169 2.60 5.22 -15.97
N ALA A 170 2.63 6.14 -16.96
CA ALA A 170 3.83 6.58 -17.63
C ALA A 170 3.74 8.08 -17.94
N SER A 171 4.81 8.82 -17.70
CA SER A 171 4.88 10.28 -17.91
C SER A 171 6.00 10.65 -18.88
N GLY A 172 5.95 11.88 -19.38
CA GLY A 172 6.85 12.37 -20.41
C GLY A 172 6.45 13.74 -20.93
N VAL A 173 6.92 14.05 -22.13
CA VAL A 173 6.55 15.28 -22.85
C VAL A 173 6.14 14.96 -24.28
N PHE A 174 5.20 15.74 -24.80
CA PHE A 174 4.82 15.72 -26.21
C PHE A 174 5.93 16.33 -27.07
N CYS A 175 6.23 15.73 -28.22
CA CYS A 175 7.23 16.18 -29.18
C CYS A 175 6.53 16.79 -30.42
N ALA A 176 6.78 16.26 -31.61
CA ALA A 176 6.02 16.54 -32.83
C ALA A 176 5.32 15.27 -33.35
N SER A 177 4.39 15.44 -34.30
CA SER A 177 3.80 14.34 -35.09
C SER A 177 3.26 13.16 -34.26
N GLY A 178 2.56 13.43 -33.17
CA GLY A 178 2.00 12.39 -32.28
C GLY A 178 3.04 11.61 -31.48
N THR A 179 4.30 12.05 -31.42
CA THR A 179 5.36 11.36 -30.67
C THR A 179 5.47 11.92 -29.26
N MET A 180 5.65 11.03 -28.29
CA MET A 180 5.91 11.30 -26.88
C MET A 180 7.33 10.85 -26.53
N MET A 181 8.07 11.70 -25.82
CA MET A 181 9.30 11.30 -25.13
C MET A 181 8.92 10.82 -23.73
N GLN A 182 8.97 9.51 -23.51
CA GLN A 182 8.65 8.87 -22.23
C GLN A 182 9.86 8.97 -21.30
N LEU A 183 9.63 9.36 -20.04
CA LEU A 183 10.61 9.23 -18.96
C LEU A 183 10.83 7.74 -18.62
N PRO A 184 11.90 7.39 -17.87
CA PRO A 184 12.08 6.02 -17.41
C PRO A 184 10.91 5.63 -16.49
N VAL A 185 10.29 4.49 -16.78
CA VAL A 185 9.17 3.94 -16.00
C VAL A 185 9.58 2.56 -15.51
N ASP A 186 9.14 2.22 -14.29
CA ASP A 186 9.33 0.89 -13.75
C ASP A 186 8.76 -0.19 -14.69
N SER A 187 9.54 -1.22 -14.96
CA SER A 187 9.21 -2.23 -15.96
C SER A 187 8.01 -3.08 -15.56
N ALA A 188 7.77 -3.31 -14.26
CA ALA A 188 6.61 -4.05 -13.77
C ALA A 188 5.32 -3.20 -13.83
N VAL A 189 5.41 -1.90 -13.54
CA VAL A 189 4.30 -0.95 -13.77
C VAL A 189 3.94 -0.91 -15.26
N LEU A 190 4.92 -0.78 -16.15
CA LEU A 190 4.67 -0.74 -17.59
C LEU A 190 4.10 -2.06 -18.14
N ALA A 191 4.59 -3.21 -17.66
CA ALA A 191 4.14 -4.53 -18.10
C ALA A 191 2.73 -4.91 -17.58
N THR A 192 2.27 -4.32 -16.49
CA THR A 192 0.94 -4.59 -15.91
C THR A 192 -0.12 -3.53 -16.25
N ALA A 193 0.28 -2.42 -16.88
CA ALA A 193 -0.62 -1.34 -17.24
C ALA A 193 -1.59 -1.72 -18.38
N VAL A 194 -2.86 -1.32 -18.25
CA VAL A 194 -3.86 -1.44 -19.33
C VAL A 194 -4.15 -0.07 -19.91
N PHE A 195 -3.57 0.22 -21.07
CA PHE A 195 -3.73 1.52 -21.75
C PHE A 195 -5.21 1.88 -21.94
N GLY A 196 -5.62 3.02 -21.38
CA GLY A 196 -6.96 3.61 -21.58
C GLY A 196 -6.95 4.90 -22.40
N GLY A 197 -5.78 5.49 -22.62
CA GLY A 197 -5.61 6.74 -23.34
C GLY A 197 -4.42 7.55 -22.84
N PHE A 198 -4.37 8.80 -23.29
CA PHE A 198 -3.32 9.76 -22.96
C PHE A 198 -3.90 11.12 -22.61
N ALA A 199 -3.15 11.92 -21.86
CA ALA A 199 -3.49 13.30 -21.56
C ALA A 199 -2.29 14.21 -21.86
N ILE A 200 -2.56 15.37 -22.47
CA ILE A 200 -1.55 16.40 -22.77
C ILE A 200 -1.97 17.68 -22.05
N LYS A 201 -1.03 18.31 -21.34
CA LYS A 201 -1.25 19.60 -20.69
C LYS A 201 -1.24 20.72 -21.74
N ASP A 202 -2.30 21.49 -21.83
CA ASP A 202 -2.32 22.72 -22.61
C ASP A 202 -1.46 23.78 -21.90
N THR A 203 -0.25 23.99 -22.41
CA THR A 203 0.69 25.01 -21.92
C THR A 203 0.45 26.40 -22.52
N SER A 204 -0.54 26.54 -23.40
CA SER A 204 -0.75 27.76 -24.22
C SER A 204 -1.92 28.63 -23.76
N ALA A 205 -2.98 28.06 -23.19
CA ALA A 205 -4.14 28.82 -22.73
C ALA A 205 -4.62 28.46 -21.31
N THR A 206 -4.96 27.20 -21.06
CA THR A 206 -5.71 26.79 -19.86
C THR A 206 -4.87 26.23 -18.72
N GLY A 207 -3.66 25.71 -19.01
CA GLY A 207 -2.89 24.94 -18.03
C GLY A 207 -3.49 23.57 -17.70
N ALA A 208 -4.59 23.16 -18.33
CA ALA A 208 -5.33 21.95 -18.01
C ALA A 208 -4.90 20.75 -18.87
N TYR A 209 -5.16 19.53 -18.39
CA TYR A 209 -4.95 18.31 -19.17
C TYR A 209 -6.14 18.03 -20.09
N THR A 210 -5.86 17.89 -21.39
CA THR A 210 -6.81 17.40 -22.38
C THR A 210 -6.68 15.89 -22.50
N TYR A 211 -7.73 15.16 -22.09
CA TYR A 211 -7.76 13.70 -22.09
C TYR A 211 -8.33 13.15 -23.38
N THR A 212 -7.59 12.27 -24.04
CA THR A 212 -8.07 11.47 -25.17
C THR A 212 -8.18 10.02 -24.73
N ASN A 213 -9.36 9.42 -24.83
CA ASN A 213 -9.53 7.97 -24.64
C ASN A 213 -9.04 7.27 -25.93
N SER A 214 -8.26 6.19 -25.82
CA SER A 214 -7.84 5.39 -26.98
C SER A 214 -7.71 3.92 -26.60
N ALA A 215 -8.10 3.03 -27.52
CA ALA A 215 -7.90 1.59 -27.41
C ALA A 215 -6.58 1.11 -28.07
N ASN A 216 -5.94 1.96 -28.87
CA ASN A 216 -4.70 1.64 -29.57
C ASN A 216 -3.51 1.98 -28.67
N SER A 217 -2.91 0.97 -28.06
CA SER A 217 -1.67 1.12 -27.28
C SER A 217 -0.58 1.83 -28.09
N PRO A 218 0.24 2.71 -27.48
CA PRO A 218 1.35 3.35 -28.18
C PRO A 218 2.33 2.34 -28.77
N SER A 219 2.83 2.64 -29.98
CA SER A 219 3.91 1.88 -30.61
C SER A 219 5.25 2.56 -30.41
N ALA A 220 6.35 1.94 -30.86
CA ALA A 220 7.64 2.63 -30.95
C ALA A 220 7.50 3.91 -31.82
N GLY A 221 8.06 5.02 -31.33
CA GLY A 221 8.07 6.32 -32.00
C GLY A 221 9.43 6.67 -32.59
N THR A 222 9.46 7.67 -33.47
CA THR A 222 10.70 8.11 -34.14
C THR A 222 11.40 9.19 -33.34
N SER A 223 12.66 8.97 -32.96
CA SER A 223 13.47 9.91 -32.18
C SER A 223 13.61 11.30 -32.84
N SER A 224 13.64 11.35 -34.18
CA SER A 224 13.71 12.59 -34.97
C SER A 224 12.58 13.58 -34.66
N ASN A 225 11.40 13.09 -34.28
CA ASN A 225 10.25 13.93 -33.95
C ASN A 225 10.43 14.67 -32.62
N CYS A 226 11.34 14.20 -31.76
CA CYS A 226 11.72 14.84 -30.50
C CYS A 226 13.03 15.63 -30.65
N THR A 227 14.06 15.06 -31.28
CA THR A 227 15.35 15.75 -31.43
C THR A 227 15.25 16.97 -32.35
N GLY A 228 14.34 16.94 -33.35
CA GLY A 228 14.01 18.10 -34.20
C GLY A 228 13.36 19.27 -33.45
N VAL A 229 12.88 19.07 -32.22
CA VAL A 229 12.39 20.12 -31.31
C VAL A 229 13.29 20.29 -30.07
N GLY A 230 14.53 19.77 -30.11
CA GLY A 230 15.50 19.90 -29.03
C GLY A 230 15.30 18.97 -27.84
N LEU A 231 14.43 17.96 -27.95
CA LEU A 231 14.12 17.01 -26.87
C LEU A 231 14.85 15.67 -27.09
N THR A 232 15.60 15.23 -26.08
CA THR A 232 16.32 13.94 -26.09
C THR A 232 15.90 13.13 -24.86
N ALA A 233 15.52 11.86 -25.08
CA ALA A 233 15.14 10.96 -24.00
C ALA A 233 16.32 10.75 -23.01
N PRO A 234 16.06 10.77 -21.68
CA PRO A 234 17.08 10.42 -20.70
C PRO A 234 17.45 8.92 -20.80
N SER A 235 18.52 8.51 -20.12
CA SER A 235 18.87 7.09 -20.01
C SER A 235 17.70 6.27 -19.44
N GLY A 236 17.33 5.18 -20.10
CA GLY A 236 16.15 4.37 -19.77
C GLY A 236 14.80 4.96 -20.21
N GLY A 237 14.78 6.16 -20.81
CA GLY A 237 13.61 6.73 -21.47
C GLY A 237 13.37 6.12 -22.86
N SER A 238 12.21 6.41 -23.45
CA SER A 238 11.81 5.86 -24.76
C SER A 238 11.09 6.90 -25.62
N TYR A 239 10.93 6.61 -26.91
CA TYR A 239 10.08 7.37 -27.82
C TYR A 239 8.86 6.52 -28.18
N LEU A 240 7.66 7.06 -27.96
CA LEU A 240 6.40 6.38 -28.25
C LEU A 240 5.61 7.17 -29.31
N ALA A 241 5.05 6.47 -30.29
CA ALA A 241 4.06 7.04 -31.19
C ALA A 241 2.65 6.83 -30.58
N VAL A 242 1.94 7.94 -30.36
CA VAL A 242 0.61 7.97 -29.76
C VAL A 242 -0.37 8.51 -30.80
N SER A 243 -1.22 7.63 -31.33
CA SER A 243 -2.16 7.97 -32.41
C SER A 243 -3.05 9.15 -32.03
N SER A 244 -3.23 10.11 -32.95
CA SER A 244 -4.04 11.34 -32.77
C SER A 244 -3.62 12.28 -31.64
N ALA A 245 -2.43 12.09 -31.04
CA ALA A 245 -1.89 13.04 -30.07
C ALA A 245 -1.47 14.36 -30.75
N SER A 246 -2.01 15.48 -30.26
CA SER A 246 -1.71 16.84 -30.72
C SER A 246 -1.51 17.78 -29.53
N GLY A 247 -0.45 18.58 -29.56
CA GLY A 247 -0.15 19.59 -28.54
C GLY A 247 1.08 20.42 -28.93
N SER A 248 1.50 21.29 -28.02
CA SER A 248 2.76 22.05 -28.15
C SER A 248 3.95 21.16 -27.82
N ALA A 249 5.06 21.28 -28.57
CA ALA A 249 6.30 20.58 -28.23
C ALA A 249 6.77 20.97 -26.82
N GLY A 250 7.20 19.99 -26.03
CA GLY A 250 7.57 20.16 -24.62
C GLY A 250 6.39 20.16 -23.64
N ALA A 251 5.14 20.09 -24.11
CA ALA A 251 3.98 20.00 -23.22
C ALA A 251 4.01 18.71 -22.38
N PRO A 252 3.82 18.78 -21.04
CA PRO A 252 3.71 17.59 -20.19
C PRO A 252 2.63 16.64 -20.68
N MET A 253 2.96 15.36 -20.79
CA MET A 253 2.10 14.31 -21.30
C MET A 253 2.19 13.07 -20.40
N PHE A 254 1.08 12.35 -20.25
CA PHE A 254 1.09 11.04 -19.61
C PHE A 254 0.14 10.05 -20.28
N LEU A 255 0.48 8.77 -20.16
CA LEU A 255 -0.40 7.66 -20.47
C LEU A 255 -1.13 7.26 -19.20
N TYR A 256 -2.42 6.97 -19.31
CA TYR A 256 -3.24 6.55 -18.18
C TYR A 256 -3.97 5.24 -18.45
N GLN A 257 -4.30 4.58 -17.36
CA GLN A 257 -5.21 3.45 -17.32
C GLN A 257 -6.49 3.83 -16.57
N ILE A 258 -7.60 3.19 -16.91
CA ILE A 258 -8.88 3.40 -16.22
C ILE A 258 -8.93 2.42 -15.05
N VAL A 259 -9.00 2.93 -13.81
CA VAL A 259 -9.16 2.10 -12.61
C VAL A 259 -10.53 2.37 -11.99
N THR A 260 -11.31 1.31 -11.79
CA THR A 260 -12.59 1.35 -11.09
C THR A 260 -12.45 0.69 -9.72
N TYR A 261 -12.72 1.45 -8.68
CA TYR A 261 -12.91 0.97 -7.32
C TYR A 261 -14.39 0.81 -7.02
N ARG A 262 -14.79 -0.31 -6.42
CA ARG A 262 -16.20 -0.58 -6.09
C ARG A 262 -16.34 -1.35 -4.78
N LEU A 263 -17.21 -0.87 -3.90
CA LEU A 263 -17.75 -1.63 -2.78
C LEU A 263 -18.88 -2.53 -3.31
N GLY A 264 -18.71 -3.84 -3.19
CA GLY A 264 -19.69 -4.84 -3.63
C GLY A 264 -19.74 -6.02 -2.68
N ASN A 265 -20.64 -6.99 -2.88
CA ASN A 265 -20.68 -8.20 -2.05
C ASN A 265 -19.31 -8.91 -2.07
N SER A 266 -18.78 -9.26 -0.90
CA SER A 266 -17.52 -9.98 -0.75
C SER A 266 -17.66 -11.41 -1.26
N ALA A 267 -16.63 -11.92 -1.95
CA ALA A 267 -16.57 -13.33 -2.34
C ALA A 267 -16.14 -14.24 -1.18
N LEU A 268 -15.38 -13.70 -0.22
CA LEU A 268 -14.86 -14.42 0.94
C LEU A 268 -15.79 -14.34 2.18
N PHE A 269 -16.54 -13.24 2.33
CA PHE A 269 -17.34 -12.96 3.52
C PHE A 269 -18.81 -12.72 3.18
N ALA A 270 -19.60 -13.80 3.15
CA ALA A 270 -21.03 -13.75 2.82
C ALA A 270 -21.81 -12.72 3.65
N GLY A 271 -22.61 -11.88 2.96
CA GLY A 271 -23.41 -10.81 3.57
C GLY A 271 -22.64 -9.53 3.92
N LEU A 272 -21.32 -9.49 3.71
CA LEU A 272 -20.48 -8.31 3.91
C LEU A 272 -19.99 -7.76 2.55
N LYS A 273 -19.52 -6.51 2.56
CA LYS A 273 -18.94 -5.83 1.38
C LYS A 273 -17.43 -6.12 1.30
N GLY A 274 -16.91 -6.25 0.09
CA GLY A 274 -15.50 -6.18 -0.27
C GLY A 274 -15.21 -4.93 -1.10
N LEU A 275 -14.01 -4.38 -0.99
CA LEU A 275 -13.49 -3.38 -1.92
C LEU A 275 -12.86 -4.11 -3.10
N TYR A 276 -13.44 -3.90 -4.28
CA TYR A 276 -12.96 -4.40 -5.56
C TYR A 276 -12.17 -3.33 -6.30
N ARG A 277 -11.11 -3.76 -6.99
CA ARG A 277 -10.34 -2.97 -7.96
C ARG A 277 -10.44 -3.65 -9.33
N LYS A 278 -10.76 -2.88 -10.37
CA LYS A 278 -10.77 -3.30 -11.77
C LYS A 278 -9.91 -2.34 -12.60
N VAL A 279 -9.07 -2.88 -13.47
CA VAL A 279 -8.24 -2.09 -14.40
C VAL A 279 -8.70 -2.34 -15.84
N GLY A 280 -8.99 -1.27 -16.57
CA GLY A 280 -9.46 -1.30 -17.95
C GLY A 280 -10.67 -2.22 -18.14
N SER A 281 -10.57 -3.11 -19.13
CA SER A 281 -11.57 -4.14 -19.42
C SER A 281 -11.49 -5.38 -18.50
N GLY A 282 -10.45 -5.51 -17.67
CA GLY A 282 -10.14 -6.71 -16.89
C GLY A 282 -11.19 -7.12 -15.85
N THR A 283 -10.95 -8.26 -15.20
CA THR A 283 -11.77 -8.75 -14.09
C THR A 283 -11.59 -7.89 -12.84
N ALA A 284 -12.66 -7.69 -12.07
CA ALA A 284 -12.59 -7.01 -10.78
C ALA A 284 -12.03 -7.96 -9.71
N GLN A 285 -10.98 -7.55 -9.01
CA GLN A 285 -10.32 -8.31 -7.95
C GLN A 285 -10.70 -7.73 -6.58
N GLU A 286 -11.02 -8.58 -5.61
CA GLU A 286 -11.29 -8.17 -4.23
C GLU A 286 -9.95 -7.90 -3.52
N ILE A 287 -9.67 -6.64 -3.19
CA ILE A 287 -8.38 -6.22 -2.61
C ILE A 287 -8.43 -6.01 -1.09
N ALA A 288 -9.61 -5.84 -0.51
CA ALA A 288 -9.79 -5.74 0.93
C ALA A 288 -11.22 -6.12 1.34
N ALA A 289 -11.34 -6.88 2.42
CA ALA A 289 -12.59 -7.30 3.05
C ALA A 289 -12.30 -7.80 4.48
N PRO A 290 -13.30 -7.85 5.38
CA PRO A 290 -14.70 -7.49 5.19
C PRO A 290 -15.07 -6.06 5.62
N PHE A 291 -16.03 -5.47 4.90
CA PHE A 291 -16.69 -4.20 5.22
C PHE A 291 -18.18 -4.38 5.50
N GLY A 292 -18.75 -3.54 6.36
CA GLY A 292 -20.19 -3.46 6.59
C GLY A 292 -20.93 -2.76 5.46
N THR A 293 -22.25 -2.92 5.44
CA THR A 293 -23.15 -2.27 4.47
C THR A 293 -23.04 -0.74 4.48
N SER A 294 -22.68 -0.15 5.63
CA SER A 294 -22.49 1.30 5.84
C SER A 294 -21.15 1.85 5.35
N ALA A 295 -20.28 1.01 4.76
CA ALA A 295 -19.13 1.48 4.00
C ALA A 295 -19.58 2.14 2.70
N THR A 296 -18.99 3.30 2.39
CA THR A 296 -19.40 4.17 1.28
C THR A 296 -18.24 5.09 0.86
N PHE A 297 -18.19 5.42 -0.43
CA PHE A 297 -17.47 6.60 -0.91
C PHE A 297 -18.32 7.85 -0.67
N ARG A 298 -17.62 8.97 -0.50
CA ARG A 298 -18.15 10.34 -0.36
C ARG A 298 -17.20 11.29 -1.08
N TYR A 299 -17.66 12.48 -1.46
CA TYR A 299 -16.92 13.32 -2.41
C TYR A 299 -16.71 14.73 -1.91
N TYR A 300 -15.51 15.27 -2.10
CA TYR A 300 -15.22 16.68 -1.92
C TYR A 300 -15.41 17.39 -3.25
N THR A 301 -16.10 18.52 -3.25
CA THR A 301 -16.26 19.39 -4.41
C THR A 301 -15.37 20.63 -4.31
N ALA A 302 -15.06 21.26 -5.44
CA ALA A 302 -14.48 22.61 -5.46
C ALA A 302 -15.17 23.52 -4.42
N MET A 303 -14.36 24.29 -3.68
CA MET A 303 -14.79 25.22 -2.62
C MET A 303 -15.49 24.59 -1.39
N SER A 304 -15.46 23.26 -1.20
CA SER A 304 -15.95 22.63 0.04
C SER A 304 -14.98 21.62 0.64
N ASP A 305 -14.67 21.82 1.93
CA ASP A 305 -13.88 20.89 2.75
C ASP A 305 -14.76 19.90 3.53
N THR A 306 -16.08 19.86 3.25
CA THR A 306 -17.00 18.86 3.79
C THR A 306 -17.33 17.81 2.73
N ALA A 307 -17.16 16.53 3.06
CA ALA A 307 -17.46 15.44 2.14
C ALA A 307 -18.98 15.26 1.97
N LEU A 308 -19.47 15.37 0.74
CA LEU A 308 -20.87 15.16 0.38
C LEU A 308 -21.25 13.68 0.45
N THR A 309 -22.45 13.41 0.97
CA THR A 309 -23.07 12.07 0.99
C THR A 309 -23.78 11.72 -0.32
N THR A 310 -24.23 12.74 -1.05
CA THR A 310 -24.74 12.63 -2.43
C THR A 310 -23.60 12.71 -3.42
N THR A 311 -23.67 11.95 -4.51
CA THR A 311 -22.68 12.01 -5.59
C THR A 311 -22.83 13.33 -6.39
N PRO A 312 -21.80 14.19 -6.44
CA PRO A 312 -21.81 15.41 -7.24
C PRO A 312 -21.46 15.14 -8.72
N SER A 313 -21.52 16.16 -9.57
CA SER A 313 -20.98 16.06 -10.94
C SER A 313 -19.49 15.73 -10.91
N VAL A 314 -19.05 14.78 -11.76
CA VAL A 314 -17.65 14.34 -11.83
C VAL A 314 -16.67 15.47 -12.15
N SER A 315 -17.12 16.49 -12.89
CA SER A 315 -16.35 17.71 -13.20
C SER A 315 -16.04 18.59 -11.99
N THR A 316 -16.71 18.37 -10.85
CA THR A 316 -16.55 19.17 -9.63
C THR A 316 -15.77 18.46 -8.52
N ILE A 317 -15.45 17.16 -8.68
CA ILE A 317 -14.81 16.35 -7.65
C ILE A 317 -13.31 16.69 -7.55
N ARG A 318 -12.89 17.22 -6.39
CA ARG A 318 -11.47 17.50 -6.04
C ARG A 318 -10.81 16.41 -5.18
N GLY A 319 -11.60 15.44 -4.74
CA GLY A 319 -11.14 14.36 -3.87
C GLY A 319 -12.28 13.45 -3.41
N VAL A 320 -11.90 12.33 -2.81
CA VAL A 320 -12.83 11.29 -2.34
C VAL A 320 -12.51 10.90 -0.90
N GLN A 321 -13.55 10.64 -0.12
CA GLN A 321 -13.47 10.09 1.23
C GLN A 321 -13.98 8.65 1.20
N LEU A 322 -13.18 7.69 1.70
CA LEU A 322 -13.70 6.36 2.01
C LEU A 322 -14.08 6.31 3.50
N LYS A 323 -15.36 6.06 3.77
CA LYS A 323 -15.83 5.63 5.09
C LYS A 323 -15.70 4.10 5.16
N ALA A 324 -14.57 3.61 5.67
CA ALA A 324 -14.27 2.20 5.84
C ALA A 324 -14.86 1.67 7.16
N ALA A 325 -16.10 1.18 7.13
CA ALA A 325 -16.70 0.42 8.22
C ALA A 325 -16.23 -1.04 8.16
N ALA A 326 -15.02 -1.35 8.64
CA ALA A 326 -14.39 -2.67 8.54
C ALA A 326 -14.75 -3.58 9.72
N TYR A 327 -14.98 -4.86 9.43
CA TYR A 327 -15.18 -5.91 10.44
C TYR A 327 -13.90 -6.73 10.63
N SER A 328 -13.78 -7.38 11.79
CA SER A 328 -12.82 -8.47 11.96
C SER A 328 -13.22 -9.67 11.09
N PRO A 329 -12.29 -10.28 10.32
CA PRO A 329 -12.49 -11.57 9.65
C PRO A 329 -13.02 -12.67 10.57
N HIS A 330 -12.59 -12.68 11.82
CA HIS A 330 -13.00 -13.65 12.84
C HIS A 330 -14.01 -13.08 13.83
N ARG A 331 -14.76 -13.96 14.51
CA ARG A 331 -15.69 -13.59 15.61
C ARG A 331 -15.09 -14.05 16.93
N THR A 332 -15.03 -13.15 17.91
CA THR A 332 -14.64 -13.52 19.28
C THR A 332 -15.57 -14.62 19.82
N ALA A 333 -15.02 -15.63 20.50
CA ALA A 333 -15.82 -16.69 21.12
C ALA A 333 -16.89 -16.12 22.07
N GLY A 334 -18.15 -16.52 21.87
CA GLY A 334 -19.30 -16.01 22.63
C GLY A 334 -19.91 -14.69 22.12
N ARG A 335 -19.49 -14.16 20.96
CA ARG A 335 -20.15 -13.06 20.25
C ARG A 335 -20.94 -13.59 19.05
N ALA A 336 -22.12 -13.01 18.81
CA ALA A 336 -22.88 -13.27 17.58
C ALA A 336 -22.28 -12.58 16.34
N THR A 337 -21.70 -11.39 16.52
CA THR A 337 -21.16 -10.52 15.46
C THR A 337 -19.64 -10.34 15.58
N PRO A 338 -18.90 -10.11 14.48
CA PRO A 338 -17.50 -9.68 14.53
C PRO A 338 -17.36 -8.29 15.18
N GLU A 339 -16.14 -7.90 15.56
CA GLU A 339 -15.86 -6.53 16.02
C GLU A 339 -15.87 -5.58 14.81
N LEU A 340 -16.50 -4.40 14.96
CA LEU A 340 -16.59 -3.37 13.94
C LEU A 340 -15.67 -2.20 14.30
N VAL A 341 -14.89 -1.70 13.33
CA VAL A 341 -14.17 -0.44 13.42
C VAL A 341 -14.49 0.42 12.20
N THR A 342 -14.95 1.66 12.44
CA THR A 342 -15.10 2.64 11.36
C THR A 342 -13.86 3.54 11.33
N VAL A 343 -13.16 3.53 10.19
CA VAL A 343 -12.09 4.48 9.86
C VAL A 343 -12.58 5.33 8.70
N THR A 344 -12.23 6.61 8.68
CA THR A 344 -12.54 7.51 7.56
C THR A 344 -11.26 8.22 7.16
N SER A 345 -10.91 8.20 5.87
CA SER A 345 -9.80 9.00 5.33
C SER A 345 -10.25 9.77 4.09
N ALA A 346 -9.58 10.90 3.86
CA ALA A 346 -9.80 11.78 2.73
C ALA A 346 -8.59 11.73 1.79
N PHE A 347 -8.85 11.57 0.50
CA PHE A 347 -7.85 11.54 -0.55
C PHE A 347 -8.12 12.71 -1.49
N PHE A 348 -7.28 13.74 -1.40
CA PHE A 348 -7.34 14.89 -2.30
C PHE A 348 -6.43 14.66 -3.50
N PHE A 349 -6.96 14.93 -4.68
CA PHE A 349 -6.20 14.88 -5.93
C PHE A 349 -5.14 16.00 -5.91
N ARG A 350 -3.89 15.64 -6.19
CA ARG A 350 -2.73 16.56 -6.04
C ARG A 350 -2.40 17.33 -7.31
N ASN A 351 -2.65 16.73 -8.48
CA ASN A 351 -2.49 17.40 -9.76
C ASN A 351 -3.67 18.35 -9.95
N ARG A 352 -3.42 19.66 -9.84
CA ARG A 352 -4.40 20.75 -9.99
C ARG A 352 -3.68 22.01 -10.50
N THR A 353 -4.46 23.01 -10.91
CA THR A 353 -3.96 24.28 -11.46
C THR A 353 -4.09 25.47 -10.52
N ASP A 354 -4.82 25.31 -9.41
CA ASP A 354 -5.14 26.30 -8.37
C ASP A 354 -4.30 26.15 -7.09
#